data_AF-A0A3D0QS00-F1
#
_entry.id   AF-A0A3D0QS00-F1
#
_cell.length_a   1.000
_cell.length_b   1.000
_cell.length_c   1.000
_cell.angle_alpha   90.00
_cell.angle_beta   90.00
_cell.angle_gamma   90.00
#
_symmetry.space_group_name_H-M   'P 1'
#
loop_
_entity.id
_entity.type
_entity.pdbx_description
1 polymer ?
#
loop_
_entity_poly.entity_id
_entity_poly.type
_entity_poly.pdbx_seq_one_letter_code
_entity_poly.pdbx_strand_id
1 'polypeptide(L)' 'MLFLRPPGVYAPQDDTSLLSAALREEPLVPGARVLDLGTGTGALAVAAARRGARVTAVD' A
#
# COMPACT_ATOMS: atom_id res chain seq x y z
N MET A 1 -11.32 0.47 3.38
CA MET A 1 -11.35 1.37 2.20
C MET A 1 -11.96 0.59 1.05
N LEU A 2 -12.66 1.24 0.14
CA LEU A 2 -13.13 0.58 -1.07
C LEU A 2 -11.99 0.59 -2.09
N PHE A 3 -11.59 -0.58 -2.58
CA PHE A 3 -10.65 -0.73 -3.68
C PHE A 3 -11.37 -1.30 -4.90
N LEU A 4 -11.07 -0.75 -6.07
CA LEU A 4 -11.47 -1.36 -7.33
C LEU A 4 -10.56 -2.56 -7.59
N ARG A 5 -11.15 -3.72 -7.89
CA ARG A 5 -10.42 -4.93 -8.29
C ARG A 5 -10.81 -5.33 -9.70
N PRO A 6 -10.13 -4.81 -10.73
CA PRO A 6 -10.32 -5.27 -12.11
C PRO A 6 -10.06 -6.78 -12.25
N PRO A 7 -10.58 -7.44 -13.30
CA PRO A 7 -10.26 -8.83 -13.59
C PRO A 7 -8.74 -9.05 -13.69
N GLY A 8 -8.23 -10.12 -13.07
CA GLY A 8 -6.80 -10.45 -13.04
C GLY A 8 -5.98 -9.72 -11.97
N VAL A 9 -6.54 -8.71 -11.30
CA VAL A 9 -5.84 -8.02 -10.20
C VAL A 9 -6.05 -8.77 -8.88
N TYR A 10 -4.95 -8.98 -8.16
CA TYR A 10 -4.95 -9.62 -6.84
C TYR A 10 -5.84 -8.84 -5.86
N ALA A 11 -6.75 -9.55 -5.18
CA ALA A 11 -7.57 -8.95 -4.14
C ALA A 11 -6.73 -8.77 -2.87
N PRO A 12 -6.80 -7.65 -2.13
CA PRO A 12 -6.22 -7.56 -0.79
C PRO A 12 -6.78 -8.62 0.14
N GLN A 13 -5.90 -9.37 0.83
CA GLN A 13 -6.27 -10.47 1.73
C GLN A 13 -5.48 -10.41 3.04
N ASP A 14 -5.30 -11.55 3.71
CA ASP A 14 -4.59 -11.66 4.98
C ASP A 14 -3.12 -11.25 4.87
N ASP A 15 -2.44 -11.58 3.77
CA ASP A 15 -1.05 -11.17 3.51
C ASP A 15 -0.92 -9.64 3.38
N THR A 16 -1.84 -9.00 2.65
CA THR A 16 -1.92 -7.55 2.49
C THR A 16 -2.25 -6.89 3.82
N SER A 17 -3.09 -7.53 4.64
CA SER A 17 -3.43 -7.07 5.99
C SER A 17 -2.23 -7.15 6.94
N LEU A 18 -1.43 -8.22 6.84
CA LEU A 18 -0.18 -8.39 7.58
C LEU A 18 0.84 -7.32 7.19
N LEU A 19 1.05 -7.10 5.88
CA LEU A 19 1.95 -6.06 5.40
C LEU A 19 1.47 -4.65 5.78
N SER A 20 0.16 -4.41 5.73
CA SER A 20 -0.42 -3.15 6.20
C SER A 20 -0.20 -2.94 7.71
N ALA A 21 -0.21 -4.01 8.51
CA ALA A 21 0.10 -3.94 9.93
C ALA A 21 1.58 -3.60 10.18
N ALA A 22 2.50 -4.30 9.54
CA ALA A 22 3.92 -3.99 9.60
C ALA A 22 4.20 -2.55 9.15
N LEU A 23 3.60 -2.14 8.02
CA LEU A 23 3.70 -0.78 7.53
C LEU A 23 3.18 0.26 8.53
N ARG A 24 2.24 -0.04 9.43
CA ARG A 24 1.80 0.91 10.47
C ARG A 24 2.85 1.11 11.55
N GLU A 25 3.60 0.07 11.88
CA GLU A 25 4.62 0.09 12.93
C GLU A 25 5.94 0.73 12.46
N GLU A 26 6.19 0.77 11.15
CA GLU A 26 7.36 1.43 10.58
C GLU A 26 7.43 2.92 10.93
N PRO A 27 8.59 3.46 11.33
CA PRO A 27 8.76 4.88 11.68
C PRO A 27 8.87 5.78 10.42
N LEU A 28 7.82 5.77 9.59
CA LEU A 28 7.74 6.62 8.40
C LEU A 28 7.61 8.09 8.80
N VAL A 29 8.63 8.88 8.45
CA VAL A 29 8.58 10.34 8.57
C VAL A 29 7.60 10.93 7.55
N PRO A 30 6.87 12.02 7.88
CA PRO A 30 6.09 12.75 6.90
C PRO A 30 6.95 13.14 5.68
N GLY A 31 6.43 12.90 4.48
CA GLY A 31 7.14 13.14 3.23
C GLY A 31 8.14 12.07 2.82
N ALA A 32 8.28 10.97 3.58
CA ALA A 32 9.11 9.83 3.20
C ALA A 32 8.77 9.34 1.78
N ARG A 33 9.80 8.97 1.01
CA ARG A 33 9.63 8.42 -0.34
C ARG A 33 9.48 6.91 -0.24
N VAL A 34 8.33 6.38 -0.65
CA VAL A 34 8.00 4.95 -0.60
C VAL A 34 7.81 4.43 -2.02
N LEU A 35 8.36 3.25 -2.30
CA LEU A 35 8.12 2.51 -3.53
C LEU A 35 7.26 1.27 -3.20
N ASP A 36 6.10 1.16 -3.82
CA ASP A 36 5.23 -0.02 -3.75
C ASP A 36 5.37 -0.83 -5.05
N LEU A 37 5.97 -2.02 -4.96
CA LEU A 37 6.26 -2.91 -6.09
C LEU A 37 5.20 -4.02 -6.17
N GLY A 38 4.56 -4.20 -7.33
CA GLY A 38 3.44 -5.13 -7.47
C GLY A 38 2.20 -4.60 -6.76
N THR A 39 1.88 -3.33 -6.99
CA THR A 39 0.91 -2.58 -6.17
C THR A 39 -0.51 -3.12 -6.28
N GLY A 40 -0.87 -3.80 -7.38
CA GLY A 40 -2.17 -4.39 -7.63
C GLY A 40 -3.28 -3.36 -7.51
N THR A 41 -4.13 -3.54 -6.50
CA THR A 41 -5.21 -2.59 -6.17
C THR A 41 -4.74 -1.28 -5.54
N GLY A 42 -3.45 -1.15 -5.23
CA GLY A 42 -2.88 0.01 -4.55
C GLY A 42 -3.04 0.00 -3.02
N ALA A 43 -3.39 -1.15 -2.42
CA ALA A 43 -3.77 -1.19 -1.01
C ALA A 43 -2.67 -0.69 -0.06
N LEU A 44 -1.41 -1.12 -0.29
CA LEU A 44 -0.27 -0.69 0.53
C LEU A 44 0.21 0.71 0.14
N ALA A 45 0.24 1.05 -1.16
CA ALA A 45 0.53 2.40 -1.62
C ALA A 45 -0.38 3.45 -0.98
N VAL A 46 -1.70 3.22 -0.97
CA VAL A 46 -2.66 4.14 -0.36
C VAL A 46 -2.50 4.19 1.17
N ALA A 47 -2.19 3.06 1.80
CA ALA A 47 -1.90 3.03 3.24
C ALA A 47 -0.67 3.88 3.59
N ALA A 48 0.43 3.77 2.83
CA ALA A 48 1.63 4.57 3.01
C ALA A 48 1.37 6.07 2.75
N ALA A 49 0.65 6.40 1.68
CA ALA A 49 0.30 7.79 1.35
C ALA A 49 -0.52 8.46 2.45
N ARG A 50 -1.45 7.71 3.08
CA ARG A 50 -2.24 8.20 4.23
C ARG A 50 -1.41 8.47 5.48
N ARG A 51 -0.23 7.85 5.61
CA ARG A 51 0.76 8.19 6.65
C ARG A 51 1.62 9.40 6.28
N GLY A 52 1.33 10.08 5.18
CA GLY A 52 2.03 11.26 4.71
C GLY A 52 3.23 10.96 3.82
N ALA A 53 3.43 9.71 3.37
CA ALA A 53 4.49 9.37 2.44
C ALA A 53 4.19 9.89 1.02
N ARG A 54 5.26 10.16 0.26
CA ARG A 54 5.20 10.32 -1.20
C ARG A 54 5.45 8.96 -1.83
N VAL A 55 4.41 8.39 -2.44
CA VAL A 55 4.44 7.02 -2.92
C VAL A 55 4.60 6.98 -4.43
N THR A 56 5.54 6.17 -4.92
CA THR A 56 5.56 5.67 -6.29
C THR A 56 5.06 4.23 -6.25
N ALA A 57 4.01 3.92 -7.00
CA ALA A 57 3.44 2.59 -7.06
C ALA A 57 3.58 2.06 -8.50
N VAL A 58 4.03 0.81 -8.65
CA VAL A 58 4.26 0.17 -9.95
C VAL A 58 3.74 -1.25 -9.97
N ASP A 59 3.28 -1.69 -11.14
CA ASP A 59 2.83 -3.04 -11.47
C ASP A 59 3.04 -3.28 -12.97
#